data_AF-A0A3E0W8U4-F1
#
_entry.id   AF-A0A3E0W8U4-F1
#
_cell.length_a   1.000
_cell.length_b   1.000
_cell.length_c   1.000
_cell.angle_alpha   90.00
_cell.angle_beta   90.00
_cell.angle_gamma   90.00
#
_symmetry.space_group_name_H-M   'P 1'
#
loop_
_entity.id
_entity.type
_entity.pdbx_description
1 polymer ?
#
loop_
_entity_poly.entity_id
_entity_poly.type
_entity_poly.pdbx_seq_one_letter_code
_entity_poly.pdbx_strand_id
1 'polypeptide(L)'
;MSSNVPTRQAAWRTETLFTVVRACLVVLVGASVIGGLTSPAQGFLPDWLRSLANSVGGWSMFTFLLVWLSRARPLLGAILGVVAFEAMLEAYALVSLWRGNFYAEPFQNSFTLPGIAAGLVLGAGAALVRHAMPGWLRAAGVAPLCLVLALEAIYGLTVIASTTSPVYWILEILAGLGFLLATLWRSKQLGIARARPQRDS
;
A
#
# COMPACT_ATOMS: atom_id res chain seq x y z
N MET A 1 -33.16 26.21 -26.49
CA MET A 1 -33.04 24.76 -26.19
C MET A 1 -31.61 24.50 -25.71
N SER A 2 -31.37 24.55 -24.40
CA SER A 2 -30.08 24.15 -23.82
C SER A 2 -30.03 22.62 -23.76
N SER A 3 -29.11 22.02 -24.51
CA SER A 3 -28.80 20.60 -24.39
C SER A 3 -28.17 20.35 -23.03
N ASN A 4 -28.93 19.77 -22.11
CA ASN A 4 -28.40 19.11 -20.92
C ASN A 4 -27.57 17.90 -21.37
N VAL A 5 -26.30 18.12 -21.71
CA VAL A 5 -25.33 17.04 -21.82
C VAL A 5 -25.12 16.54 -20.40
N PRO A 6 -25.54 15.32 -20.04
CA PRO A 6 -25.23 14.78 -18.72
C PRO A 6 -23.71 14.72 -18.65
N THR A 7 -23.10 15.52 -17.79
CA THR A 7 -21.71 15.33 -17.42
C THR A 7 -21.62 13.90 -16.91
N ARG A 8 -21.04 12.99 -17.70
CA ARG A 8 -20.71 11.64 -17.24
C ARG A 8 -19.81 11.83 -16.03
N GLN A 9 -20.38 11.84 -14.83
CA GLN A 9 -19.61 11.76 -13.61
C GLN A 9 -18.71 10.56 -13.80
N ALA A 10 -17.42 10.85 -13.89
CA ALA A 10 -16.50 9.88 -14.42
C ALA A 10 -16.49 8.70 -13.45
N ALA A 11 -16.95 7.52 -13.93
CA ALA A 11 -17.30 6.35 -13.12
C ALA A 11 -16.16 5.80 -12.22
N TRP A 12 -14.98 6.41 -12.30
CA TRP A 12 -13.87 6.22 -11.37
C TRP A 12 -14.04 6.96 -10.04
N ARG A 13 -15.05 7.84 -9.86
CA ARG A 13 -15.28 8.61 -8.63
C ARG A 13 -16.38 8.08 -7.72
N THR A 14 -17.35 7.35 -8.25
CA THR A 14 -18.55 6.98 -7.49
C THR A 14 -18.38 5.63 -6.82
N GLU A 15 -18.43 5.65 -5.49
CA GLU A 15 -18.59 4.48 -4.65
C GLU A 15 -20.07 4.27 -4.32
N THR A 16 -20.45 3.02 -4.07
CA THR A 16 -21.73 2.69 -3.44
C THR A 16 -21.51 2.47 -1.95
N LEU A 17 -22.55 2.60 -1.11
CA LEU A 17 -22.41 2.34 0.33
C LEU A 17 -21.82 0.95 0.61
N PHE A 18 -22.28 -0.07 -0.11
CA PHE A 18 -21.76 -1.43 0.02
C PHE A 18 -20.26 -1.53 -0.32
N THR A 19 -19.80 -0.85 -1.38
CA THR A 19 -18.37 -0.86 -1.74
C THR A 19 -17.52 -0.11 -0.74
N VAL A 20 -18.02 1.00 -0.17
CA VAL A 20 -17.36 1.72 0.92
C VAL A 20 -17.22 0.82 2.14
N VAL A 21 -18.32 0.25 2.64
CA VAL A 21 -18.31 -0.60 3.84
C VAL A 21 -17.36 -1.78 3.66
N ARG A 22 -17.44 -2.48 2.53
CA ARG A 22 -16.52 -3.59 2.23
C ARG A 22 -15.07 -3.13 2.20
N ALA A 23 -14.77 -1.99 1.57
CA ALA A 23 -13.41 -1.48 1.49
C ALA A 23 -12.86 -1.11 2.87
N CYS A 24 -13.67 -0.45 3.71
CA CYS A 24 -13.33 -0.14 5.09
C CYS A 24 -13.07 -1.41 5.90
N LEU A 25 -13.92 -2.44 5.79
CA LEU A 25 -13.75 -3.71 6.51
C LEU A 25 -12.45 -4.42 6.12
N VAL A 26 -12.16 -4.52 4.82
CA VAL A 26 -10.91 -5.14 4.33
C VAL A 26 -9.69 -4.41 4.90
N VAL A 27 -9.71 -3.08 4.87
CA VAL A 27 -8.59 -2.26 5.31
C VAL A 27 -8.43 -2.31 6.82
N LEU A 28 -9.48 -2.03 7.59
CA LEU A 28 -9.42 -1.98 9.04
C LEU A 28 -9.04 -3.34 9.63
N VAL A 29 -9.73 -4.41 9.24
CA VAL A 29 -9.44 -5.75 9.76
C VAL A 29 -8.04 -6.20 9.33
N GLY A 30 -7.69 -6.03 8.05
CA GLY A 30 -6.38 -6.43 7.55
C GLY A 30 -5.24 -5.65 8.21
N ALA A 31 -5.39 -4.33 8.36
CA ALA A 31 -4.40 -3.47 9.00
C ALA A 31 -4.24 -3.82 10.49
N SER A 32 -5.35 -3.98 11.23
CA SER A 32 -5.27 -4.33 12.64
C SER A 32 -4.65 -5.71 12.87
N VAL A 33 -4.97 -6.69 12.02
CA VAL A 33 -4.35 -8.02 12.10
C VAL A 33 -2.86 -7.94 11.79
N ILE A 34 -2.47 -7.29 10.70
CA ILE A 34 -1.06 -7.17 10.31
C ILE A 34 -0.28 -6.40 11.37
N GLY A 35 -0.73 -5.20 11.77
CA GLY A 35 -0.06 -4.37 12.78
C GLY A 35 0.05 -5.07 14.14
N GLY A 36 -1.02 -5.73 14.58
CA GLY A 36 -1.01 -6.51 15.81
C GLY A 36 -0.03 -7.68 15.77
N LEU A 37 0.02 -8.42 14.66
CA LEU A 37 0.96 -9.55 14.47
C LEU A 37 2.41 -9.10 14.33
N THR A 38 2.65 -7.88 13.86
CA THR A 38 4.00 -7.30 13.71
C THR A 38 4.75 -7.28 15.04
N SER A 39 4.09 -6.98 16.17
CA SER A 39 4.73 -6.96 17.50
C SER A 39 5.33 -8.31 17.90
N PRO A 40 4.58 -9.42 17.98
CA PRO A 40 5.17 -10.73 18.27
C PRO A 40 6.09 -11.23 17.14
N ALA A 41 5.82 -10.90 15.87
CA ALA A 41 6.62 -11.37 14.74
C ALA A 41 8.11 -10.98 14.83
N GLN A 42 8.45 -9.85 15.48
CA GLN A 42 9.85 -9.47 15.72
C GLN A 42 10.64 -10.53 16.53
N GLY A 43 9.95 -11.30 17.39
CA GLY A 43 10.56 -12.39 18.17
C GLY A 43 10.44 -13.79 17.53
N PHE A 44 9.46 -14.01 16.65
CA PHE A 44 9.17 -15.33 16.06
C PHE A 44 9.68 -15.51 14.63
N LEU A 45 9.91 -14.42 13.88
CA LEU A 45 10.41 -14.53 12.52
C LEU A 45 11.88 -14.97 12.50
N PRO A 46 12.29 -15.75 11.49
CA PRO A 46 13.70 -16.02 11.23
C PRO A 46 14.49 -14.72 11.08
N ASP A 47 15.79 -14.74 11.41
CA ASP A 47 16.67 -13.56 11.37
C ASP A 47 16.60 -12.79 10.04
N TRP A 48 16.47 -13.51 8.93
CA TRP A 48 16.41 -12.96 7.58
C TRP A 48 15.06 -12.33 7.19
N LEU A 49 14.00 -12.50 8.00
CA LEU A 49 12.71 -11.81 7.85
C LEU A 49 12.36 -10.89 9.01
N ARG A 50 13.12 -10.89 10.11
CA ARG A 50 12.79 -10.11 11.30
C ARG A 50 12.55 -8.63 10.97
N SER A 51 13.34 -8.06 10.06
CA SER A 51 13.19 -6.66 9.62
C SER A 51 11.84 -6.36 8.96
N LEU A 52 11.16 -7.33 8.36
CA LEU A 52 9.79 -7.14 7.81
C LEU A 52 8.82 -6.63 8.87
N ALA A 53 8.96 -7.15 10.10
CA ALA A 53 8.14 -6.77 11.24
C ALA A 53 8.56 -5.41 11.86
N ASN A 54 9.54 -4.71 11.29
CA ASN A 54 9.95 -3.40 11.78
C ASN A 54 10.61 -2.54 10.69
N SER A 55 10.03 -2.53 9.48
CA SER A 55 10.53 -1.74 8.34
C SER A 55 9.42 -0.87 7.77
N VAL A 56 9.77 0.34 7.34
CA VAL A 56 8.87 1.31 6.68
C VAL A 56 8.29 0.73 5.38
N GLY A 57 9.08 0.00 4.63
CA GLY A 57 8.78 -0.61 3.35
C GLY A 57 7.87 -1.81 3.48
N GLY A 58 8.09 -2.67 4.49
CA GLY A 58 7.12 -3.69 4.90
C GLY A 58 5.73 -3.12 5.17
N TRP A 59 5.65 -2.08 6.00
CA TRP A 59 4.38 -1.41 6.32
C TRP A 59 3.78 -0.71 5.09
N SER A 60 4.61 -0.10 4.26
CA SER A 60 4.17 0.52 3.00
C SER A 60 3.58 -0.50 2.01
N MET A 61 4.19 -1.69 1.90
CA MET A 61 3.67 -2.79 1.09
C MET A 61 2.31 -3.25 1.59
N PHE A 62 2.14 -3.44 2.90
CA PHE A 62 0.86 -3.85 3.47
C PHE A 62 -0.23 -2.81 3.28
N THR A 63 0.06 -1.52 3.53
CA THR A 63 -0.86 -0.42 3.23
C THR A 63 -1.30 -0.45 1.77
N PHE A 64 -0.33 -0.53 0.85
CA PHE A 64 -0.62 -0.55 -0.58
C PHE A 64 -1.48 -1.75 -0.98
N LEU A 65 -1.13 -2.95 -0.48
CA LEU A 65 -1.83 -4.19 -0.75
C LEU A 65 -3.27 -4.16 -0.23
N LEU A 66 -3.48 -3.74 1.02
CA LEU A 66 -4.81 -3.67 1.63
C LEU A 66 -5.73 -2.73 0.87
N VAL A 67 -5.25 -1.53 0.49
CA VAL A 67 -6.04 -0.59 -0.31
C VAL A 67 -6.30 -1.14 -1.72
N TRP A 68 -5.32 -1.80 -2.33
CA TRP A 68 -5.53 -2.44 -3.64
C TRP A 68 -6.57 -3.57 -3.59
N LEU A 69 -6.57 -4.37 -2.53
CA LEU A 69 -7.52 -5.46 -2.26
C LEU A 69 -8.92 -4.94 -1.92
N SER A 70 -9.02 -3.79 -1.24
CA SER A 70 -10.30 -3.14 -0.91
C SER A 70 -11.09 -2.74 -2.17
N ARG A 71 -10.35 -2.51 -3.27
CA ARG A 71 -10.85 -2.03 -4.57
C ARG A 71 -11.43 -0.61 -4.50
N ALA A 72 -11.07 0.16 -3.48
CA ALA A 72 -11.47 1.56 -3.36
C ALA A 72 -11.03 2.38 -4.58
N ARG A 73 -11.84 3.37 -4.95
CA ARG A 73 -11.53 4.40 -5.95
C ARG A 73 -10.50 5.39 -5.39
N PRO A 74 -9.78 6.15 -6.24
CA PRO A 74 -8.61 6.93 -5.82
C PRO A 74 -8.77 7.81 -4.58
N LEU A 75 -9.88 8.57 -4.46
CA LEU A 75 -10.11 9.42 -3.30
C LEU A 75 -10.30 8.61 -2.01
N LEU A 76 -11.17 7.61 -2.05
CA LEU A 76 -11.36 6.71 -0.91
C LEU A 76 -10.08 5.91 -0.62
N GLY A 77 -9.34 5.52 -1.65
CA GLY A 77 -8.06 4.83 -1.53
C GLY A 77 -7.03 5.64 -0.76
N ALA A 78 -6.91 6.94 -1.04
CA ALA A 78 -6.02 7.83 -0.28
C ALA A 78 -6.39 7.88 1.21
N ILE A 79 -7.68 8.06 1.51
CA ILE A 79 -8.19 8.07 2.89
C ILE A 79 -7.93 6.72 3.58
N LEU A 80 -8.27 5.62 2.89
CA LEU A 80 -8.05 4.28 3.42
C LEU A 80 -6.58 3.93 3.57
N GLY A 81 -5.67 4.55 2.82
CA GLY A 81 -4.24 4.39 3.02
C GLY A 81 -3.76 5.01 4.33
N VAL A 82 -4.29 6.18 4.71
CA VAL A 82 -4.08 6.76 6.04
C VAL A 82 -4.64 5.84 7.12
N VAL A 83 -5.89 5.40 6.94
CA VAL A 83 -6.55 4.49 7.90
C VAL A 83 -5.76 3.19 8.07
N ALA A 84 -5.22 2.61 6.98
CA ALA A 84 -4.42 1.40 7.05
C ALA A 84 -3.15 1.61 7.87
N PHE A 85 -2.42 2.69 7.64
CA PHE A 85 -1.18 2.99 8.35
C PHE A 85 -1.44 3.19 9.85
N GLU A 86 -2.39 4.05 10.19
CA GLU A 86 -2.73 4.33 11.59
C GLU A 86 -3.30 3.10 12.29
N ALA A 87 -4.19 2.34 11.64
CA ALA A 87 -4.72 1.11 12.24
C ALA A 87 -3.62 0.05 12.47
N MET A 88 -2.60 -0.02 11.61
CA MET A 88 -1.43 -0.87 11.88
C MET A 88 -0.62 -0.34 13.07
N LEU A 89 -0.39 0.98 13.17
CA LEU A 89 0.38 1.59 14.27
C LEU A 89 -0.31 1.35 15.60
N GLU A 90 -1.61 1.60 15.67
CA GLU A 90 -2.41 1.44 16.90
C GLU A 90 -2.58 -0.02 17.30
N ALA A 91 -2.76 -0.93 16.33
CA ALA A 91 -2.80 -2.36 16.65
C ALA A 91 -1.43 -2.89 17.12
N TYR A 92 -0.35 -2.42 16.51
CA TYR A 92 1.01 -2.73 16.97
C TYR A 92 1.24 -2.21 18.39
N ALA A 93 0.82 -0.97 18.67
CA ALA A 93 0.90 -0.34 19.99
C ALA A 93 0.18 -1.19 21.04
N LEU A 94 -1.08 -1.52 20.77
CA LEU A 94 -1.94 -2.27 21.68
C LEU A 94 -1.33 -3.65 22.01
N VAL A 95 -0.90 -4.40 20.99
CA VAL A 95 -0.29 -5.72 21.21
C VAL A 95 1.07 -5.59 21.92
N SER A 96 1.83 -4.53 21.64
CA SER A 96 3.10 -4.28 22.32
C SER A 96 2.90 -3.99 23.81
N LEU A 97 1.87 -3.20 24.16
CA LEU A 97 1.45 -2.95 25.55
C LEU A 97 1.00 -4.23 26.25
N TRP A 98 0.20 -5.09 25.59
CA TRP A 98 -0.19 -6.40 26.13
C TRP A 98 1.01 -7.32 26.41
N ARG A 99 2.10 -7.13 25.68
CA ARG A 99 3.37 -7.84 25.87
C ARG A 99 4.30 -7.18 26.89
N GLY A 100 3.86 -6.12 27.56
CA GLY A 100 4.63 -5.38 28.57
C GLY A 100 5.68 -4.42 27.99
N ASN A 101 5.64 -4.13 26.69
CA ASN A 101 6.53 -3.15 26.08
C ASN A 101 5.90 -1.75 26.15
N PHE A 102 6.73 -0.72 26.33
CA PHE A 102 6.28 0.66 26.25
C PHE A 102 5.90 1.04 24.82
N TYR A 103 4.82 1.80 24.67
CA TYR A 103 4.45 2.47 23.44
C TYR A 103 3.81 3.83 23.77
N ALA A 104 3.96 4.81 22.87
CA ALA A 104 3.39 6.14 23.05
C ALA A 104 1.84 6.12 22.99
N GLU A 105 1.20 7.16 23.53
CA GLU A 105 -0.25 7.34 23.42
C GLU A 105 -0.71 7.35 21.94
N PRO A 106 -1.97 6.96 21.66
CA PRO A 106 -2.51 6.91 20.30
C PRO A 106 -2.29 8.21 19.53
N PHE A 107 -1.85 8.10 18.27
CA PHE A 107 -1.53 9.22 17.38
C PHE A 107 -0.43 10.19 17.88
N GLN A 108 0.36 9.80 18.88
CA GLN A 108 1.47 10.62 19.41
C GLN A 108 2.86 10.03 19.12
N ASN A 109 2.92 8.92 18.39
CA ASN A 109 4.20 8.34 17.99
C ASN A 109 4.83 9.11 16.82
N SER A 110 6.16 9.05 16.69
CA SER A 110 6.92 9.74 15.63
C SER A 110 6.56 9.28 14.21
N PHE A 111 5.88 8.15 14.05
CA PHE A 111 5.43 7.61 12.76
C PHE A 111 4.04 8.09 12.36
N THR A 112 3.27 8.75 13.23
CA THR A 112 1.91 9.23 12.92
C THR A 112 1.92 10.18 11.70
N LEU A 113 2.73 11.24 11.74
CA LEU A 113 2.75 12.22 10.64
C LEU A 113 3.34 11.64 9.33
N PRO A 114 4.47 10.92 9.36
CA PRO A 114 4.95 10.19 8.18
C PRO A 114 3.94 9.15 7.66
N GLY A 115 3.22 8.47 8.55
CA GLY A 115 2.21 7.46 8.24
C GLY A 115 1.00 8.05 7.53
N ILE A 116 0.50 9.21 7.97
CA ILE A 116 -0.54 9.97 7.26
C ILE A 116 -0.06 10.35 5.85
N ALA A 117 1.13 10.95 5.74
CA ALA A 117 1.67 11.39 4.45
C ALA A 117 1.88 10.20 3.48
N ALA A 118 2.52 9.13 3.96
CA ALA A 118 2.74 7.91 3.19
C ALA A 118 1.41 7.23 2.82
N GLY A 119 0.48 7.14 3.77
CA GLY A 119 -0.85 6.55 3.59
C GLY A 119 -1.64 7.21 2.47
N LEU A 120 -1.67 8.56 2.42
CA LEU A 120 -2.31 9.29 1.33
C LEU A 120 -1.74 8.91 -0.04
N VAL A 121 -0.42 8.93 -0.17
CA VAL A 121 0.28 8.68 -1.44
C VAL A 121 0.15 7.23 -1.87
N LEU A 122 0.41 6.28 -0.96
CA LEU A 122 0.35 4.84 -1.22
C LEU A 122 -1.07 4.38 -1.49
N GLY A 123 -2.05 4.88 -0.74
CA GLY A 123 -3.46 4.55 -0.92
C GLY A 123 -4.01 5.07 -2.26
N ALA A 124 -3.69 6.31 -2.62
CA ALA A 124 -4.02 6.84 -3.94
C ALA A 124 -3.32 6.03 -5.05
N GLY A 125 -2.04 5.73 -4.88
CA GLY A 125 -1.23 4.93 -5.80
C GLY A 125 -1.81 3.53 -6.04
N ALA A 126 -2.20 2.83 -4.97
CA ALA A 126 -2.82 1.51 -5.02
C ALA A 126 -4.13 1.53 -5.82
N ALA A 127 -4.99 2.51 -5.55
CA ALA A 127 -6.25 2.70 -6.26
C ALA A 127 -6.03 3.09 -7.73
N LEU A 128 -5.01 3.90 -8.04
CA LEU A 128 -4.61 4.22 -9.42
C LEU A 128 -4.10 2.98 -10.16
N VAL A 129 -3.24 2.17 -9.54
CA VAL A 129 -2.79 0.89 -10.13
C VAL A 129 -3.97 -0.04 -10.40
N ARG A 130 -4.98 -0.03 -9.53
CA ARG A 130 -6.17 -0.87 -9.67
C ARG A 130 -7.10 -0.40 -10.79
N HIS A 131 -7.33 0.90 -10.91
CA HIS A 131 -8.44 1.46 -11.69
C HIS A 131 -8.03 2.37 -12.85
N ALA A 132 -6.80 2.89 -12.87
CA ALA A 132 -6.43 3.95 -13.80
C ALA A 132 -6.35 3.45 -15.25
N MET A 133 -6.69 4.35 -16.15
CA MET A 133 -6.38 4.34 -17.58
C MET A 133 -5.98 5.79 -17.94
N PRO A 134 -4.82 6.05 -18.56
CA PRO A 134 -3.94 5.14 -19.32
C PRO A 134 -2.84 4.44 -18.48
N GLY A 135 -2.04 3.58 -19.13
CA GLY A 135 -1.01 2.76 -18.46
C GLY A 135 0.10 3.53 -17.73
N TRP A 136 0.44 4.75 -18.18
CA TRP A 136 1.42 5.60 -17.49
C TRP A 136 0.96 6.04 -16.10
N LEU A 137 -0.35 6.27 -15.89
CA LEU A 137 -0.92 6.57 -14.57
C LEU A 137 -0.80 5.38 -13.61
N ARG A 138 -0.87 4.14 -14.12
CA ARG A 138 -0.61 2.96 -13.28
C ARG A 138 0.85 2.88 -12.88
N ALA A 139 1.77 3.11 -13.82
CA ALA A 139 3.19 3.16 -13.51
C ALA A 139 3.52 4.26 -12.48
N ALA A 140 2.92 5.45 -12.63
CA ALA A 140 3.04 6.51 -11.64
C ALA A 140 2.46 6.11 -10.27
N GLY A 141 1.36 5.36 -10.24
CA GLY A 141 0.74 4.90 -8.98
C GLY A 141 1.59 3.92 -8.17
N VAL A 142 2.43 3.09 -8.82
CA VAL A 142 3.32 2.14 -8.10
C VAL A 142 4.67 2.75 -7.73
N ALA A 143 5.05 3.87 -8.37
CA ALA A 143 6.36 4.49 -8.19
C ALA A 143 6.68 4.86 -6.72
N PRO A 144 5.75 5.44 -5.92
CA PRO A 144 6.04 5.75 -4.52
C PRO A 144 6.40 4.51 -3.70
N LEU A 145 5.70 3.40 -3.88
CA LEU A 145 6.01 2.15 -3.19
C LEU A 145 7.40 1.65 -3.60
N CYS A 146 7.70 1.63 -4.90
CA CYS A 146 9.01 1.17 -5.39
C CYS A 146 10.15 2.06 -4.86
N LEU A 147 9.91 3.37 -4.75
CA LEU A 147 10.89 4.31 -4.22
C LEU A 147 11.16 4.06 -2.73
N VAL A 148 10.11 3.85 -1.92
CA VAL A 148 10.27 3.52 -0.50
C VAL A 148 11.07 2.24 -0.33
N LEU A 149 10.72 1.17 -1.04
CA LEU A 149 11.43 -0.12 -0.95
C LEU A 149 12.91 0.01 -1.38
N ALA A 150 13.18 0.75 -2.45
CA ALA A 150 14.56 0.96 -2.90
C ALA A 150 15.38 1.79 -1.90
N LEU A 151 14.82 2.91 -1.42
CA LEU A 151 15.53 3.79 -0.50
C LEU A 151 15.74 3.17 0.87
N GLU A 152 14.73 2.47 1.41
CA GLU A 152 14.89 1.76 2.67
C GLU A 152 15.88 0.61 2.55
N ALA A 153 15.84 -0.18 1.47
CA ALA A 153 16.82 -1.24 1.29
C ALA A 153 18.25 -0.70 1.14
N ILE A 154 18.45 0.43 0.46
CA ILE A 154 19.76 1.10 0.38
C ILE A 154 20.21 1.51 1.79
N TYR A 155 19.33 2.14 2.57
CA TYR A 155 19.61 2.48 3.97
C TYR A 155 19.93 1.23 4.81
N GLY A 156 19.15 0.18 4.65
CA GLY A 156 19.32 -1.13 5.27
C GLY A 156 20.70 -1.72 5.04
N LEU A 157 21.14 -1.73 3.78
CA LEU A 157 22.44 -2.27 3.36
C LEU A 157 23.64 -1.38 3.73
N THR A 158 23.44 -0.06 3.84
CA THR A 158 24.55 0.89 4.02
C THR A 158 24.71 1.41 5.45
N VAL A 159 23.62 1.43 6.23
CA VAL A 159 23.60 2.05 7.57
C VAL A 159 23.39 1.02 8.68
N ILE A 160 22.49 0.05 8.47
CA ILE A 160 22.06 -0.88 9.53
C ILE A 160 22.34 -2.36 9.22
N ALA A 161 23.17 -2.64 8.20
CA ALA A 161 23.51 -4.00 7.79
C ALA A 161 24.33 -4.77 8.83
N SER A 162 24.96 -4.08 9.79
CA SER A 162 25.69 -4.71 10.89
C SER A 162 24.78 -5.28 11.97
N THR A 163 23.52 -4.83 12.05
CA THR A 163 22.55 -5.22 13.08
C THR A 163 21.32 -5.92 12.51
N THR A 164 21.20 -6.00 11.18
CA THR A 164 20.07 -6.63 10.48
C THR A 164 20.56 -7.54 9.36
N SER A 165 19.73 -8.51 8.96
CA SER A 165 20.12 -9.42 7.89
C SER A 165 20.12 -8.72 6.52
N PRO A 166 21.21 -8.79 5.72
CA PRO A 166 21.23 -8.23 4.37
C PRO A 166 20.24 -8.92 3.42
N VAL A 167 19.82 -10.15 3.74
CA VAL A 167 18.85 -10.91 2.95
C VAL A 167 17.53 -10.15 2.84
N TYR A 168 17.03 -9.58 3.95
CA TYR A 168 15.77 -8.84 3.94
C TYR A 168 15.81 -7.65 2.97
N TRP A 169 16.87 -6.84 3.04
CA TRP A 169 17.02 -5.67 2.19
C TRP A 169 17.13 -6.03 0.70
N ILE A 170 17.79 -7.15 0.39
CA ILE A 170 17.80 -7.69 -0.98
C ILE A 170 16.38 -8.10 -1.42
N LEU A 171 15.63 -8.82 -0.57
CA LEU A 171 14.25 -9.19 -0.87
C LEU A 171 13.36 -7.96 -1.10
N GLU A 172 13.61 -6.88 -0.36
CA GLU A 172 12.89 -5.62 -0.51
C GLU A 172 13.16 -4.94 -1.87
N ILE A 173 14.42 -4.90 -2.32
CA ILE A 173 14.78 -4.47 -3.69
C ILE A 173 14.05 -5.32 -4.72
N LEU A 174 14.09 -6.65 -4.56
CA LEU A 174 13.44 -7.58 -5.48
C LEU A 174 11.92 -7.40 -5.50
N ALA A 175 11.30 -7.11 -4.36
CA ALA A 175 9.88 -6.80 -4.27
C ALA A 175 9.55 -5.51 -5.03
N GLY A 176 10.33 -4.44 -4.84
CA GLY A 176 10.18 -3.19 -5.59
C GLY A 176 10.28 -3.39 -7.10
N LEU A 177 11.30 -4.13 -7.56
CA LEU A 177 11.44 -4.49 -8.98
C LEU A 177 10.25 -5.32 -9.47
N GLY A 178 9.80 -6.29 -8.67
CA GLY A 178 8.65 -7.14 -8.98
C GLY A 178 7.36 -6.32 -9.19
N PHE A 179 7.07 -5.36 -8.30
CA PHE A 179 5.91 -4.48 -8.42
C PHE A 179 5.96 -3.60 -9.68
N LEU A 180 7.13 -3.04 -9.98
CA LEU A 180 7.33 -2.22 -11.18
C LEU A 180 7.12 -3.04 -12.45
N LEU A 181 7.78 -4.21 -12.55
CA LEU A 181 7.69 -5.09 -13.71
C LEU A 181 6.27 -5.62 -13.92
N ALA A 182 5.59 -6.03 -12.86
CA ALA A 182 4.19 -6.48 -12.93
C ALA A 182 3.27 -5.36 -13.46
N THR A 183 3.49 -4.12 -13.04
CA THR A 183 2.70 -2.97 -13.48
C THR A 183 2.96 -2.64 -14.96
N LEU A 184 4.21 -2.66 -15.39
CA LEU A 184 4.59 -2.44 -16.80
C LEU A 184 4.02 -3.53 -17.71
N TRP A 185 4.14 -4.80 -17.30
CA TRP A 185 3.58 -5.93 -18.03
C TRP A 185 2.07 -5.82 -18.19
N ARG A 186 1.34 -5.53 -17.10
CA ARG A 186 -0.12 -5.34 -17.15
C ARG A 186 -0.53 -4.17 -18.04
N SER A 187 0.21 -3.07 -18.01
CA SER A 187 -0.06 -1.90 -18.88
C SER A 187 0.15 -2.25 -20.35
N LYS A 188 1.19 -3.02 -20.69
CA LYS A 188 1.43 -3.52 -22.05
C LYS A 188 0.31 -4.45 -22.53
N GLN A 189 -0.13 -5.41 -21.72
CA GLN A 189 -1.22 -6.33 -22.09
C GLN A 189 -2.52 -5.61 -22.42
N LEU A 190 -2.87 -4.59 -21.62
CA LEU A 190 -4.08 -3.80 -21.85
C LEU A 190 -3.96 -2.85 -23.06
N GLY A 191 -2.74 -2.41 -23.41
CA GLY A 191 -2.47 -1.71 -24.66
C GLY A 191 -2.68 -2.59 -25.88
N ILE A 192 -2.16 -3.83 -25.85
CA ILE A 192 -2.32 -4.82 -26.93
C ILE A 192 -3.79 -5.18 -27.14
N ALA A 193 -4.54 -5.43 -26.06
CA ALA A 193 -5.96 -5.78 -26.13
C ALA A 193 -6.81 -4.72 -26.84
N ARG A 194 -6.45 -3.43 -26.69
CA ARG A 194 -7.13 -2.30 -27.36
C ARG A 194 -6.75 -2.14 -28.83
N ALA A 195 -5.57 -2.60 -29.23
CA ALA A 195 -5.08 -2.49 -30.60
C ALA A 195 -5.62 -3.58 -31.54
N ARG A 196 -6.30 -4.62 -31.02
CA ARG A 196 -6.98 -5.61 -31.86
C ARG A 196 -8.20 -4.97 -32.50
N PRO A 197 -8.28 -4.88 -33.84
CA PRO A 197 -9.49 -4.41 -34.52
C PRO A 197 -10.65 -5.33 -34.16
N GLN A 198 -11.81 -4.74 -33.87
CA GLN A 198 -13.07 -5.47 -33.76
C GLN A 198 -13.29 -6.10 -35.14
N ARG A 199 -13.10 -7.43 -35.27
CA ARG A 199 -13.48 -8.12 -36.51
C ARG A 199 -14.99 -8.08 -36.56
N ASP A 200 -15.52 -7.20 -37.40
CA ASP A 200 -16.93 -7.14 -37.71
C ASP A 200 -17.36 -8.50 -38.25
N SER A 201 -18.30 -9.11 -37.55
CA SER A 201 -19.02 -10.33 -37.91
C SER A 201 -20.39 -9.97 -38.45
#